data_AF-A0A419HBY1-F1
#
_entry.id   AF-A0A419HBY1-F1
#
_cell.length_a   1.000
_cell.length_b   1.000
_cell.length_c   1.000
_cell.angle_alpha   90.00
_cell.angle_beta   90.00
_cell.angle_gamma   90.00
#
_symmetry.space_group_name_H-M   'P 1'
#
loop_
_entity.id
_entity.type
_entity.pdbx_description
1 polymer ?
#
loop_
_entity_poly.entity_id
_entity_poly.type
_entity_poly.pdbx_seq_one_letter_code
_entity_poly.pdbx_strand_id
1 'polypeptide(L)'
;MIEHPYQDVIEGLRMLAHVLEMDHDIRPAYLLPPHRAPIFYTYSAAELDAISMACRAAGFSVDKEITEDSYNLVISNGRCSFKAYGARESVCERVQTGTRTVLVADPTAPKVEVQEPVYEWKCVPLAVASGRVAEAVA
;
A
#
# COMPACT_ATOMS: atom_id res chain seq x y z
N MET A 1 4.70 -12.94 -30.79
CA MET A 1 5.34 -11.98 -29.88
C MET A 1 4.31 -11.58 -28.86
N ILE A 2 4.58 -11.74 -27.57
CA ILE A 2 3.68 -11.23 -26.53
C ILE A 2 4.12 -9.78 -26.30
N GLU A 3 3.30 -8.82 -26.72
CA GLU A 3 3.52 -7.41 -26.40
C GLU A 3 3.33 -7.23 -24.89
N HIS A 4 4.31 -6.60 -24.25
CA HIS A 4 4.21 -6.27 -22.83
C HIS A 4 3.22 -5.10 -22.71
N PRO A 5 2.11 -5.21 -21.97
CA PRO A 5 1.02 -4.22 -21.96
C PRO A 5 1.43 -2.83 -21.40
N TYR A 6 2.67 -2.71 -20.94
CA TYR A 6 3.25 -1.49 -20.38
C TYR A 6 4.45 -0.97 -21.15
N GLN A 7 4.76 -1.51 -22.33
CA GLN A 7 5.96 -1.11 -23.10
C GLN A 7 5.94 0.40 -23.42
N ASP A 8 4.81 0.91 -23.91
CA ASP A 8 4.66 2.34 -24.24
C ASP A 8 4.82 3.24 -23.01
N VAL A 9 4.31 2.80 -21.85
CA VAL A 9 4.44 3.52 -20.58
C VAL A 9 5.91 3.58 -20.14
N ILE A 10 6.62 2.45 -20.24
CA ILE A 10 8.05 2.37 -19.92
C ILE A 10 8.86 3.28 -20.85
N GLU A 11 8.56 3.27 -22.15
CA GLU A 11 9.23 4.13 -23.13
C GLU A 11 8.96 5.61 -22.84
N GLY A 12 7.72 5.99 -22.56
CA GLY A 12 7.36 7.36 -22.15
C GLY A 12 8.10 7.82 -20.90
N LEU A 13 8.23 6.96 -19.87
CA LEU A 13 8.98 7.29 -18.66
C LEU A 13 10.49 7.44 -18.92
N ARG A 14 11.07 6.62 -19.80
CA ARG A 14 12.48 6.76 -20.21
C ARG A 14 12.71 8.06 -20.99
N MET A 15 11.79 8.42 -21.88
CA MET A 15 11.85 9.69 -22.61
C MET A 15 11.77 10.88 -21.64
N LEU A 16 10.87 10.84 -20.66
CA LEU A 16 10.80 11.87 -19.63
C LEU A 16 12.11 11.99 -18.85
N ALA A 17 12.69 10.85 -18.43
CA ALA A 17 13.99 10.84 -17.77
C ALA A 17 15.07 11.52 -18.63
N HIS A 18 15.12 11.21 -19.93
CA HIS A 18 16.07 11.83 -20.86
C HIS A 18 15.89 13.35 -20.96
N VAL A 19 14.66 13.85 -21.02
CA VAL A 19 14.40 15.30 -21.04
C VAL A 19 14.89 16.00 -19.77
N LEU A 20 14.69 15.37 -18.60
CA LEU A 20 15.16 15.89 -17.31
C LEU A 20 16.69 15.86 -17.17
N GLU A 21 17.37 14.95 -17.87
CA GLU A 21 18.84 14.91 -17.94
C GLU A 21 19.41 16.01 -18.83
N MET A 22 18.68 16.43 -19.87
CA MET A 22 19.13 17.48 -20.79
C MET A 22 19.00 18.89 -20.20
N ASP A 23 18.05 19.10 -19.31
CA ASP A 23 17.78 20.41 -18.70
C ASP A 23 17.46 20.25 -17.21
N HIS A 24 18.45 20.58 -16.38
CA HIS A 24 18.37 20.51 -14.92
C HIS A 24 17.47 21.60 -14.29
N ASP A 25 17.05 22.61 -15.06
CA ASP A 25 16.10 23.63 -14.59
C ASP A 25 14.65 23.13 -14.67
N ILE A 26 14.39 22.07 -15.45
CA ILE A 26 13.08 21.41 -15.48
C ILE A 26 12.87 20.66 -14.16
N ARG A 27 11.96 21.18 -13.33
CA ARG A 27 11.57 20.54 -12.07
C ARG A 27 10.43 19.55 -12.31
N PRO A 28 10.60 18.25 -12.02
CA PRO A 28 9.51 17.29 -12.08
C PRO A 28 8.63 17.47 -10.84
N ALA A 29 7.64 18.37 -10.94
CA ALA A 29 6.78 18.74 -9.82
C ALA A 29 6.17 17.53 -9.10
N TYR A 30 5.82 16.44 -9.80
CA TYR A 30 5.20 15.25 -9.22
C TYR A 30 6.17 14.19 -8.70
N LEU A 31 7.49 14.39 -8.86
CA LEU A 31 8.53 13.47 -8.36
C LEU A 31 9.28 14.04 -7.15
N LEU A 32 9.02 15.29 -6.78
CA LEU A 32 9.67 16.00 -5.69
C LEU A 32 8.66 16.39 -4.59
N PRO A 33 9.08 16.42 -3.32
CA PRO A 33 8.26 16.98 -2.23
C PRO A 33 7.83 18.44 -2.55
N PRO A 34 6.62 18.89 -2.14
CA PRO A 34 5.64 18.22 -1.28
C PRO A 34 4.58 17.40 -2.04
N HIS A 35 4.73 17.23 -3.36
CA HIS A 35 3.72 16.57 -4.18
C HIS A 35 3.70 15.07 -3.88
N ARG A 36 2.50 14.50 -3.75
CA ARG A 36 2.32 13.10 -3.36
C ARG A 36 2.91 12.19 -4.44
N ALA A 37 3.71 11.24 -3.98
CA ALA A 37 4.29 10.12 -4.70
C ALA A 37 3.41 9.63 -5.86
N PRO A 38 3.96 9.37 -7.07
CA PRO A 38 3.20 8.68 -8.11
C PRO A 38 2.69 7.34 -7.55
N ILE A 39 1.42 7.04 -7.82
CA ILE A 39 0.71 5.89 -7.26
C ILE A 39 0.52 4.85 -8.35
N PHE A 40 1.04 3.65 -8.13
CA PHE A 40 0.75 2.46 -8.91
C PHE A 40 -0.45 1.74 -8.30
N TYR A 41 -1.51 1.53 -9.07
CA TYR A 41 -2.62 0.69 -8.61
C TYR A 41 -2.29 -0.78 -8.91
N THR A 42 -2.35 -1.60 -7.88
CA THR A 42 -2.19 -3.05 -7.98
C THR A 42 -3.52 -3.75 -7.80
N TYR A 43 -3.67 -4.90 -8.46
CA TYR A 43 -4.88 -5.70 -8.44
C TYR A 43 -4.77 -6.92 -7.52
N SER A 44 -3.55 -7.28 -7.09
CA SER A 44 -3.33 -8.48 -6.28
C SER A 44 -2.14 -8.36 -5.33
N ALA A 45 -2.14 -9.19 -4.27
CA ALA A 45 -0.97 -9.37 -3.41
C ALA A 45 0.28 -9.79 -4.19
N ALA A 46 0.13 -10.61 -5.24
CA ALA A 46 1.26 -11.07 -6.05
C ALA A 46 1.93 -9.93 -6.81
N GLU A 47 1.15 -8.96 -7.32
CA GLU A 47 1.70 -7.76 -7.96
C GLU A 47 2.43 -6.86 -6.96
N LEU A 48 1.87 -6.66 -5.76
CA LEU A 48 2.56 -5.92 -4.70
C LEU A 48 3.87 -6.60 -4.30
N ASP A 49 3.88 -7.94 -4.21
CA ASP A 49 5.08 -8.70 -3.89
C ASP A 49 6.15 -8.56 -4.99
N ALA A 50 5.74 -8.69 -6.25
CA ALA A 50 6.62 -8.52 -7.40
C ALA A 50 7.24 -7.12 -7.44
N ILE A 51 6.44 -6.07 -7.19
CA ILE A 51 6.92 -4.68 -7.10
C ILE A 51 7.90 -4.53 -5.94
N SER A 52 7.55 -5.02 -4.75
CA SER A 52 8.43 -4.99 -3.57
C SER A 52 9.79 -5.62 -3.88
N MET A 53 9.81 -6.82 -4.46
CA MET A 53 11.04 -7.52 -4.82
C MET A 53 11.85 -6.76 -5.88
N ALA A 54 11.20 -6.29 -6.95
CA ALA A 54 11.88 -5.56 -8.03
C ALA A 54 12.51 -4.25 -7.53
N CYS A 55 11.78 -3.46 -6.74
CA CYS A 55 12.28 -2.21 -6.19
C CYS A 55 13.46 -2.43 -5.24
N ARG A 56 13.43 -3.49 -4.41
CA ARG A 56 14.54 -3.85 -3.53
C ARG A 56 15.77 -4.30 -4.29
N ALA A 57 15.58 -5.13 -5.32
CA ALA A 57 16.68 -5.54 -6.20
C ALA A 57 17.33 -4.33 -6.87
N ALA A 58 16.56 -3.26 -7.12
CA ALA A 58 17.04 -1.98 -7.62
C ALA A 58 17.60 -1.02 -6.54
N GLY A 59 17.69 -1.44 -5.28
CA GLY A 59 18.28 -0.66 -4.18
C GLY A 59 17.34 0.34 -3.50
N PHE A 60 16.04 0.27 -3.74
CA PHE A 60 15.06 1.10 -3.04
C PHE A 60 14.72 0.52 -1.65
N SER A 61 14.42 1.42 -0.70
CA SER A 61 13.69 1.07 0.52
C SER A 61 12.22 0.81 0.19
N VAL A 62 11.62 -0.17 0.85
CA VAL A 62 10.20 -0.52 0.70
C VAL A 62 9.61 -0.71 2.08
N ASP A 63 8.77 0.24 2.48
CA ASP A 63 8.01 0.25 3.73
C ASP A 63 6.53 -0.06 3.47
N LYS A 64 5.80 -0.38 4.52
CA LYS A 64 4.36 -0.64 4.47
C LYS A 64 3.60 0.49 5.14
N GLU A 65 2.53 0.93 4.51
CA GLU A 65 1.57 1.86 5.08
C GLU A 65 0.19 1.21 4.98
N ILE A 66 -0.33 0.73 6.12
CA ILE A 66 -1.59 -0.03 6.20
C ILE A 66 -2.63 0.85 6.89
N THR A 67 -3.77 1.07 6.24
CA THR A 67 -4.94 1.76 6.81
C THR A 67 -6.10 0.78 6.94
N GLU A 68 -7.30 1.26 7.30
CA GLU A 68 -8.51 0.41 7.35
C GLU A 68 -8.73 -0.32 6.02
N ASP A 69 -8.70 0.41 4.90
CA ASP A 69 -9.06 -0.14 3.58
C ASP A 69 -7.86 -0.42 2.66
N SER A 70 -6.65 0.04 3.01
CA SER A 70 -5.49 -0.02 2.10
C SER A 70 -4.28 -0.72 2.69
N TYR A 71 -3.52 -1.36 1.80
CA TYR A 71 -2.20 -1.91 2.04
C TYR A 71 -1.25 -1.32 1.00
N ASN A 72 -0.58 -0.24 1.37
CA ASN A 72 0.32 0.47 0.46
C ASN A 72 1.77 0.08 0.71
N LEU A 73 2.55 0.00 -0.38
CA LEU A 73 4.00 0.03 -0.30
C LEU A 73 4.47 1.47 -0.49
N VAL A 74 5.29 1.96 0.43
CA VAL A 74 5.99 3.23 0.32
C VAL A 74 7.41 2.93 -0.13
N ILE A 75 7.75 3.36 -1.33
CA ILE A 75 9.00 2.98 -2.00
C ILE A 75 9.84 4.23 -2.17
N SER A 76 11.11 4.20 -1.76
CA SER A 76 11.98 5.38 -1.79
C SER A 76 13.46 5.05 -1.99
N ASN A 77 14.24 6.02 -2.45
CA ASN A 77 15.71 5.94 -2.47
C ASN A 77 16.37 7.16 -1.77
N GLY A 78 15.61 7.88 -0.95
CA GLY A 78 16.02 9.11 -0.29
C GLY A 78 15.97 10.38 -1.17
N ARG A 79 15.83 10.26 -2.50
CA ARG A 79 15.69 11.40 -3.41
C ARG A 79 14.29 11.52 -3.99
N CYS A 80 13.67 10.38 -4.28
CA CYS A 80 12.29 10.30 -4.71
C CYS A 80 11.55 9.23 -3.91
N SER A 81 10.22 9.33 -3.91
CA SER A 81 9.35 8.29 -3.38
C SER A 81 8.13 8.08 -4.27
N PHE A 82 7.62 6.86 -4.28
CA PHE A 82 6.39 6.47 -4.96
C PHE A 82 5.60 5.48 -4.10
N LYS A 83 4.32 5.29 -4.41
CA LYS A 83 3.44 4.35 -3.70
C LYS A 83 2.94 3.26 -4.62
N ALA A 84 2.94 2.01 -4.17
CA ALA A 84 2.12 0.97 -4.78
C ALA A 84 0.90 0.75 -3.90
N TYR A 85 -0.28 1.09 -4.41
CA TYR A 85 -1.56 0.97 -3.73
C TYR A 85 -2.13 -0.42 -3.98
N GLY A 86 -2.52 -1.11 -2.90
CA GLY A 86 -3.41 -2.26 -2.97
C GLY A 86 -4.53 -2.15 -1.96
N ALA A 87 -5.68 -2.72 -2.31
CA ALA A 87 -6.77 -2.88 -1.35
C ALA A 87 -6.32 -3.85 -0.24
N ARG A 88 -6.66 -3.54 1.01
CA ARG A 88 -6.27 -4.38 2.15
C ARG A 88 -6.84 -5.80 2.02
N GLU A 89 -8.05 -5.93 1.51
CA GLU A 89 -8.71 -7.22 1.24
C GLU A 89 -8.00 -8.07 0.18
N SER A 90 -7.27 -7.45 -0.75
CA SER A 90 -6.48 -8.18 -1.75
C SER A 90 -5.20 -8.79 -1.17
N VAL A 91 -4.83 -8.43 0.07
CA VAL A 91 -3.57 -8.82 0.74
C VAL A 91 -3.84 -9.47 2.09
N CYS A 92 -4.96 -9.19 2.72
CA CYS A 92 -5.28 -9.60 4.06
C CYS A 92 -6.69 -10.19 4.13
N GLU A 93 -6.84 -11.15 5.04
CA GLU A 93 -8.12 -11.74 5.36
C GLU A 93 -8.58 -11.22 6.73
N ARG A 94 -9.87 -10.91 6.85
CA ARG A 94 -10.48 -10.54 8.11
C ARG A 94 -10.88 -11.81 8.85
N VAL A 95 -10.16 -12.13 9.92
CA VAL A 95 -10.31 -13.38 10.68
C VAL A 95 -10.95 -13.08 12.03
N GLN A 96 -12.00 -13.81 12.39
CA GLN A 96 -12.56 -13.72 13.74
C GLN A 96 -11.55 -14.30 14.75
N THR A 97 -11.12 -13.48 15.71
CA THR A 97 -10.14 -13.88 16.74
C THR A 97 -10.77 -14.11 18.10
N GLY A 98 -12.03 -13.74 18.28
CA GLY A 98 -12.77 -14.05 19.50
C GLY A 98 -14.18 -13.50 19.51
N THR A 99 -14.71 -13.39 20.72
CA THR A 99 -15.98 -12.72 21.02
C THR A 99 -15.79 -11.80 22.21
N ARG A 100 -16.50 -10.68 22.23
CA ARG A 100 -16.57 -9.77 23.37
C ARG A 100 -18.01 -9.63 23.84
N THR A 101 -18.19 -9.53 25.15
CA THR A 101 -19.49 -9.19 25.74
C THR A 101 -19.67 -7.67 25.70
N VAL A 102 -20.80 -7.21 25.16
CA VAL A 102 -21.22 -5.80 25.19
C VAL A 102 -22.64 -5.68 25.73
N LEU A 103 -22.86 -4.64 26.51
CA LEU A 103 -24.18 -4.30 27.05
C LEU A 103 -24.93 -3.44 26.03
N VAL A 104 -25.95 -4.01 25.41
CA VAL A 104 -26.82 -3.30 24.46
C VAL A 104 -28.04 -2.77 25.21
N ALA A 105 -28.44 -1.53 24.92
CA ALA A 105 -29.68 -0.98 25.44
C ALA A 105 -30.86 -1.71 24.79
N ASP A 106 -31.71 -2.32 25.61
CA ASP A 106 -32.99 -2.87 25.18
C ASP A 106 -34.06 -1.78 25.43
N PRO A 107 -34.84 -1.37 24.41
CA PRO A 107 -35.90 -0.37 24.59
C PRO A 107 -37.05 -0.86 25.47
N THR A 108 -37.11 -2.15 25.79
CA THR A 108 -38.18 -2.82 26.54
C THR A 108 -37.72 -3.53 27.81
N ALA A 109 -36.41 -3.56 28.10
CA ALA A 109 -35.83 -4.27 29.25
C ALA A 109 -34.52 -3.61 29.76
N PRO A 110 -33.98 -4.01 30.94
CA PRO A 110 -32.63 -3.63 31.34
C PRO A 110 -31.59 -4.05 30.29
N LYS A 111 -30.42 -3.40 30.28
CA LYS A 111 -29.34 -3.68 29.31
C LYS A 111 -29.08 -5.19 29.22
N VAL A 112 -29.04 -5.70 28.00
CA VAL A 112 -28.81 -7.13 27.71
C VAL A 112 -27.36 -7.33 27.31
N GLU A 113 -26.73 -8.38 27.85
CA GLU A 113 -25.40 -8.82 27.44
C GLU A 113 -25.48 -9.56 26.10
N VAL A 114 -24.78 -9.04 25.09
CA VAL A 114 -24.70 -9.62 23.75
C VAL A 114 -23.25 -9.99 23.46
N GLN A 115 -23.04 -11.16 22.85
CA GLN A 115 -21.75 -11.59 22.35
C GLN A 115 -21.54 -11.04 20.93
N GLU A 116 -20.54 -10.18 20.76
CA GLU A 116 -20.11 -9.66 19.46
C GLU A 116 -18.82 -10.34 18.99
N PRO A 117 -18.71 -10.73 17.71
CA PRO A 117 -17.45 -11.23 17.17
C PRO A 117 -16.39 -10.13 17.11
N VAL A 118 -15.17 -10.48 17.52
CA VAL A 118 -13.97 -9.62 17.37
C VAL A 118 -13.20 -10.13 16.16
N TYR A 119 -12.79 -9.22 15.28
CA TYR A 119 -12.06 -9.53 14.06
C TYR A 119 -10.70 -8.83 14.03
N GLU A 120 -9.71 -9.52 13.47
CA GLU A 120 -8.39 -8.98 13.17
C GLU A 120 -8.02 -9.26 11.71
N TRP A 121 -7.21 -8.38 11.13
CA TRP A 121 -6.67 -8.59 9.80
C TRP A 121 -5.41 -9.47 9.86
N LYS A 122 -5.43 -10.58 9.13
CA LYS A 122 -4.25 -11.42 8.89
C LYS A 122 -3.79 -11.27 7.45
N CYS A 123 -2.62 -10.68 7.27
CA CYS A 123 -2.08 -10.39 5.94
C CYS A 123 -1.14 -11.48 5.46
N VAL A 124 -1.14 -11.77 4.15
CA VAL A 124 -0.10 -12.62 3.57
C VAL A 124 1.28 -11.99 3.80
N PRO A 125 2.30 -12.79 4.14
CA PRO A 125 3.65 -12.29 4.23
C PRO A 125 4.17 -11.97 2.83
N LEU A 126 4.06 -10.70 2.45
CA LEU A 126 4.83 -10.17 1.33
C LEU A 126 6.32 -10.23 1.68
N ALA A 127 7.20 -10.40 0.69
CA ALA A 127 8.67 -10.42 0.77
C ALA A 127 9.25 -9.04 1.14
N VAL A 128 8.65 -8.40 2.13
CA VAL A 128 9.01 -7.10 2.68
C VAL A 128 9.62 -7.36 4.06
N ALA A 129 10.95 -7.25 4.20
CA ALA A 129 11.62 -7.09 5.47
C ALA A 129 10.90 -6.01 6.28
N SER A 130 10.55 -6.36 7.51
CA SER A 130 9.74 -5.64 8.48
C SER A 130 9.89 -4.11 8.44
N GLY A 131 8.77 -3.41 8.19
CA GLY A 131 8.60 -1.96 8.35
C GLY A 131 7.48 -1.69 9.37
N ARG A 132 7.59 -0.59 10.13
CA ARG A 132 6.72 -0.25 11.26
C ARG A 132 5.25 -0.21 10.85
N VAL A 133 4.38 -0.82 11.66
CA VAL A 133 2.95 -0.55 11.63
C VAL A 133 2.79 0.87 12.19
N ALA A 134 2.46 1.85 11.36
CA ALA A 134 1.93 3.09 11.88
C ALA A 134 0.54 2.75 12.44
N GLU A 135 0.38 2.79 13.76
CA GLU A 135 -0.95 2.73 14.38
C GLU A 135 -1.78 3.88 13.80
N ALA A 136 -2.87 3.54 13.12
CA ALA A 136 -3.89 4.50 12.77
C ALA A 136 -4.45 5.04 14.09
N VAL A 137 -4.22 6.32 14.36
CA VAL A 137 -4.88 7.02 15.46
C VAL A 137 -6.38 7.04 15.13
N ALA A 138 -7.16 6.36 15.96
CA ALA A 138 -8.61 6.33 15.94
C ALA A 138 -9.23 7.72 16.15
#